data_AF-A0A6A6HWC8-F1
#
_entry.id   AF-A0A6A6HWC8-F1
#
_cell.length_a   1.000
_cell.length_b   1.000
_cell.length_c   1.000
_cell.angle_alpha   90.00
_cell.angle_beta   90.00
_cell.angle_gamma   90.00
#
_symmetry.space_group_name_H-M   'P 1'
#
loop_
_entity.id
_entity.type
_entity.pdbx_description
1 polymer ?
#
loop_
_entity_poly.entity_id
_entity_poly.type
_entity_poly.pdbx_seq_one_letter_code
_entity_poly.pdbx_strand_id
1 'polypeptide(L)'
;MSQRRKKRRFLTPPPVLATDEYLSHQQAQLETPQRSAVLSTLYFCEVKGIPCNLSEIREVFKVPESTSTDILSLKRARRLQNSDEPNTRGNLRELTNSDVNAIATYIDNAPFKEKGDLWVDLAFRAGVNPPPGKKEWTRQTIQQRVTELTGMKSHKAAIKEDHPEHIQRARVRWCIAQLVIRPHGVDWRCVIWCDELHWATSPRHVKNVKRFPGTDNRYREDNIQYQKDARKDPVKKKWFYIFTVIGYNFAWCIPYDAGNSNGKINARTFLTVLPHLRDAILGKELILYIDCDSAHKAGDVLKWMGKNGMD
;
A
#
# COMPACT_ATOMS: atom_id res chain seq x y z
N MET A 1 17.08 -0.33 -26.97
CA MET A 1 16.22 -1.01 -25.97
C MET A 1 17.08 -1.37 -24.76
N SER A 2 16.77 -0.82 -23.58
CA SER A 2 17.55 -1.05 -22.35
C SER A 2 17.24 -2.44 -21.78
N GLN A 3 18.24 -3.33 -21.74
CA GLN A 3 18.13 -4.62 -21.07
C GLN A 3 18.01 -4.40 -19.55
N ARG A 4 16.80 -4.58 -19.02
CA ARG A 4 16.58 -4.72 -17.57
C ARG A 4 17.36 -5.93 -17.06
N ARG A 5 18.44 -5.69 -16.29
CA ARG A 5 19.12 -6.72 -15.50
C ARG A 5 18.11 -7.41 -14.58
N LYS A 6 17.78 -8.67 -14.84
CA LYS A 6 17.07 -9.54 -13.91
C LYS A 6 17.97 -9.77 -12.69
N LYS A 7 17.59 -9.23 -11.53
CA LYS A 7 18.26 -9.54 -10.26
C LYS A 7 18.00 -11.01 -9.92
N ARG A 8 19.01 -11.88 -10.06
CA ARG A 8 19.02 -13.20 -9.43
C ARG A 8 19.06 -12.97 -7.91
N ARG A 9 18.08 -13.53 -7.19
CA ARG A 9 18.10 -13.59 -5.72
C ARG A 9 18.88 -14.84 -5.33
N PHE A 10 19.99 -14.66 -4.64
CA PHE A 10 20.71 -15.75 -3.98
C PHE A 10 20.30 -15.74 -2.50
N LEU A 11 19.89 -16.89 -1.95
CA LEU A 11 19.73 -17.05 -0.52
C LEU A 11 21.13 -17.15 0.10
N THR A 12 21.47 -16.24 1.02
CA THR A 12 22.73 -16.30 1.78
C THR A 12 22.57 -15.66 3.17
N PRO A 13 23.23 -16.21 4.20
CA PRO A 13 24.16 -17.35 4.18
C PRO A 13 23.47 -18.72 4.37
N PRO A 14 24.20 -19.83 4.15
CA PRO A 14 23.71 -21.18 4.44
C PRO A 14 23.41 -21.37 5.95
N PRO A 15 22.37 -22.13 6.33
CA PRO A 15 21.93 -22.32 7.72
C PRO A 15 22.94 -22.96 8.69
N VAL A 16 24.09 -23.44 8.20
CA VAL A 16 25.05 -24.27 8.95
C VAL A 16 25.90 -23.47 9.96
N LEU A 17 25.80 -22.14 9.97
CA LEU A 17 26.64 -21.25 10.79
C LEU A 17 26.02 -20.78 12.11
N ALA A 18 24.83 -21.26 12.50
CA ALA A 18 24.17 -20.82 13.73
C ALA A 18 24.19 -21.92 14.81
N THR A 19 24.83 -21.64 15.94
CA THR A 19 24.57 -22.37 17.20
C THR A 19 23.19 -21.97 17.75
N ASP A 20 22.52 -22.86 18.49
CA ASP A 20 21.12 -22.68 18.93
C ASP A 20 20.87 -21.39 19.74
N GLU A 21 21.87 -20.87 20.46
CA GLU A 21 21.80 -19.59 21.18
C GLU A 21 21.74 -18.33 20.28
N TYR A 22 22.11 -18.44 19.00
CA TYR A 22 22.33 -17.30 18.10
C TYR A 22 21.21 -17.07 17.05
N LEU A 23 20.19 -17.94 16.99
CA LEU A 23 19.15 -17.93 15.95
C LEU A 23 18.13 -16.79 16.08
N SER A 24 17.91 -16.23 17.28
CA SER A 24 16.85 -15.24 17.50
C SER A 24 17.21 -13.81 17.07
N HIS A 25 18.50 -13.47 16.99
CA HIS A 25 18.97 -12.10 16.72
C HIS A 25 19.62 -11.88 15.34
N GLN A 26 19.91 -12.94 14.59
CA GLN A 26 20.67 -12.84 13.32
C GLN A 26 19.82 -12.80 12.04
N GLN A 27 18.53 -13.13 12.07
CA GLN A 27 17.74 -13.21 10.84
C GLN A 27 17.72 -11.87 10.07
N ALA A 28 17.68 -10.74 10.78
CA ALA A 28 17.79 -9.40 10.20
C ALA A 28 19.24 -9.02 9.81
N GLN A 29 20.26 -9.61 10.44
CA GLN A 29 21.67 -9.28 10.20
C GLN A 29 22.20 -9.84 8.87
N LEU A 30 21.54 -10.85 8.31
CA LEU A 30 21.95 -11.63 7.15
C LEU A 30 21.35 -11.15 5.80
N GLU A 31 20.57 -10.07 5.81
CA GLU A 31 19.75 -9.66 4.66
C GLU A 31 20.50 -8.94 3.52
N THR A 32 21.82 -8.71 3.63
CA THR A 32 22.59 -8.04 2.57
C THR A 32 23.63 -8.99 1.97
N PRO A 33 23.56 -9.29 0.65
CA PRO A 33 24.48 -10.23 -0.02
C PRO A 33 25.96 -9.88 0.17
N GLN A 34 26.28 -8.58 0.29
CA GLN A 34 27.66 -8.11 0.49
C GLN A 34 28.18 -8.40 1.89
N ARG A 35 27.36 -8.25 2.95
CA ARG A 35 27.77 -8.55 4.33
C ARG A 35 27.94 -10.06 4.52
N SER A 36 27.00 -10.84 4.02
CA SER A 36 27.07 -12.31 4.10
C SER A 36 28.30 -12.84 3.36
N ALA A 37 28.65 -12.25 2.20
CA ALA A 37 29.87 -12.61 1.48
C ALA A 37 31.16 -12.29 2.25
N VAL A 38 31.28 -11.07 2.82
CA VAL A 38 32.46 -10.68 3.60
C VAL A 38 32.62 -11.56 4.84
N LEU A 39 31.56 -11.72 5.65
CA LEU A 39 31.63 -12.48 6.90
C LEU A 39 31.84 -13.99 6.67
N SER A 40 31.15 -14.58 5.69
CA SER A 40 31.31 -16.02 5.41
C SER A 40 32.70 -16.33 4.84
N THR A 41 33.27 -15.43 4.04
CA THR A 41 34.63 -15.60 3.48
C THR A 41 35.68 -15.53 4.58
N LEU A 42 35.60 -14.52 5.45
CA LEU A 42 36.54 -14.38 6.57
C LEU A 42 36.46 -15.57 7.54
N TYR A 43 35.25 -16.02 7.88
CA TYR A 43 35.04 -17.18 8.73
C TYR A 43 35.58 -18.48 8.10
N PHE A 44 35.32 -18.69 6.80
CA PHE A 44 35.84 -19.85 6.09
C PHE A 44 37.38 -19.88 6.12
N CYS A 45 38.02 -18.75 5.84
CA CYS A 45 39.47 -18.64 5.85
C CYS A 45 40.05 -18.88 7.25
N GLU A 46 39.42 -18.34 8.30
CA GLU A 46 39.79 -18.59 9.69
C GLU A 46 39.74 -20.09 10.04
N VAL A 47 38.62 -20.76 9.75
CA VAL A 47 38.44 -22.20 10.02
C VAL A 47 39.45 -23.07 9.25
N LYS A 48 39.88 -22.63 8.06
CA LYS A 48 40.83 -23.34 7.22
C LYS A 48 42.29 -22.96 7.49
N GLY A 49 42.56 -22.01 8.40
CA GLY A 49 43.90 -21.49 8.64
C GLY A 49 44.50 -20.77 7.43
N ILE A 50 43.65 -20.26 6.53
CA ILE A 50 44.07 -19.54 5.34
C ILE A 50 44.12 -18.05 5.69
N PRO A 51 45.26 -17.36 5.49
CA PRO A 51 45.30 -15.92 5.65
C PRO A 51 44.36 -15.26 4.62
N CYS A 52 43.44 -14.41 5.08
CA CYS A 52 42.49 -13.72 4.21
C CYS A 52 42.77 -12.23 4.19
N ASN A 53 43.07 -11.68 3.01
CA ASN A 53 43.24 -10.25 2.84
C ASN A 53 41.93 -9.60 2.36
N LEU A 54 41.54 -8.47 2.94
CA LEU A 54 40.38 -7.70 2.50
C LEU A 54 40.48 -7.27 1.02
N SER A 55 41.70 -7.12 0.48
CA SER A 55 41.93 -6.86 -0.94
C SER A 55 41.44 -8.00 -1.85
N GLU A 56 41.55 -9.26 -1.41
CA GLU A 56 41.11 -10.43 -2.17
C GLU A 56 39.57 -10.53 -2.14
N ILE A 57 38.96 -10.25 -1.00
CA ILE A 57 37.49 -10.15 -0.86
C ILE A 57 36.95 -9.08 -1.81
N ARG A 58 37.63 -7.93 -1.91
CA ARG A 58 37.30 -6.87 -2.86
C ARG A 58 37.43 -7.36 -4.31
N GLU A 59 38.48 -8.08 -4.64
CA GLU A 59 38.69 -8.56 -6.00
C GLU A 59 37.60 -9.54 -6.44
N VAL A 60 37.22 -10.48 -5.58
CA VAL A 60 36.24 -11.53 -5.87
C VAL A 60 34.80 -11.02 -5.82
N PHE A 61 34.43 -10.33 -4.74
CA PHE A 61 33.04 -9.92 -4.49
C PHE A 61 32.74 -8.47 -4.89
N LYS A 62 33.76 -7.73 -5.36
CA LYS A 62 33.66 -6.31 -5.73
C LYS A 62 33.14 -5.41 -4.59
N VAL A 63 33.46 -5.77 -3.34
CA VAL A 63 33.15 -4.97 -2.14
C VAL A 63 34.37 -4.11 -1.77
N PRO A 64 34.27 -2.77 -1.72
CA PRO A 64 35.41 -1.93 -1.37
C PRO A 64 35.96 -2.24 0.04
N GLU A 65 37.28 -2.18 0.21
CA GLU A 65 37.95 -2.46 1.50
C GLU A 65 37.43 -1.57 2.64
N SER A 66 37.11 -0.30 2.37
CA SER A 66 36.48 0.60 3.34
C SER A 66 35.13 0.06 3.83
N THR A 67 34.34 -0.54 2.94
CA THR A 67 33.04 -1.14 3.30
C THR A 67 33.23 -2.45 4.06
N SER A 68 34.20 -3.28 3.70
CA SER A 68 34.55 -4.48 4.47
C SER A 68 35.04 -4.12 5.88
N THR A 69 35.87 -3.08 6.00
CA THR A 69 36.37 -2.56 7.29
C THR A 69 35.25 -1.99 8.14
N ASP A 70 34.32 -1.22 7.56
CA ASP A 70 33.13 -0.73 8.23
C ASP A 70 32.23 -1.88 8.71
N ILE A 71 32.02 -2.90 7.89
CA ILE A 71 31.23 -4.09 8.24
C ILE A 71 31.85 -4.82 9.44
N LEU A 72 33.17 -4.95 9.46
CA LEU A 72 33.91 -5.63 10.54
C LEU A 72 33.91 -4.82 11.83
N SER A 73 34.23 -3.53 11.75
CA SER A 73 34.32 -2.64 12.92
C SER A 73 32.95 -2.40 13.56
N LEU A 74 31.93 -2.12 12.75
CA LEU A 74 30.60 -1.75 13.24
C LEU A 74 29.69 -2.97 13.46
N LYS A 75 30.11 -4.16 12.99
CA LYS A 75 29.25 -5.37 12.92
C LYS A 75 27.88 -5.09 12.28
N ARG A 76 27.80 -4.09 11.38
CA ARG A 76 26.57 -3.58 10.75
C ARG A 76 26.79 -3.41 9.25
N ALA A 77 25.86 -3.90 8.43
CA ALA A 77 25.84 -3.60 7.01
C ALA A 77 25.46 -2.12 6.77
N ARG A 78 25.90 -1.56 5.64
CA ARG A 78 25.31 -0.32 5.12
C ARG A 78 23.82 -0.57 4.87
N ARG A 79 22.97 0.27 5.46
CA ARG A 79 21.50 0.16 5.39
C ARG A 79 21.03 0.06 3.93
N LEU A 80 20.22 -0.95 3.62
CA LEU A 80 19.42 -0.93 2.40
C LEU A 80 18.41 0.22 2.50
N GLN A 81 18.11 0.86 1.38
CA GLN A 81 17.14 1.96 1.30
C GLN A 81 15.71 1.60 1.80
N ASN A 82 15.44 0.33 2.12
CA ASN A 82 14.14 -0.24 2.46
C ASN A 82 14.14 -1.01 3.80
N SER A 83 15.03 -0.72 4.75
CA SER A 83 14.96 -1.37 6.08
C SER A 83 13.76 -0.85 6.89
N ASP A 84 13.11 -1.71 7.68
CA ASP A 84 12.02 -1.33 8.59
C ASP A 84 12.48 -0.51 9.82
N GLU A 85 13.79 -0.34 10.02
CA GLU A 85 14.33 0.51 11.08
C GLU A 85 14.15 2.02 10.78
N PRO A 86 13.93 2.86 11.81
CA PRO A 86 13.83 4.31 11.65
C PRO A 86 15.08 4.89 10.96
N ASN A 87 14.87 5.68 9.90
CA ASN A 87 15.94 6.42 9.25
C ASN A 87 16.46 7.52 10.20
N THR A 88 17.65 7.34 10.77
CA THR A 88 18.29 8.30 11.68
C THR A 88 19.07 9.40 10.96
N ARG A 89 19.31 9.23 9.65
CA ARG A 89 19.88 10.27 8.81
C ARG A 89 18.75 11.18 8.37
N GLY A 90 18.37 12.10 9.24
CA GLY A 90 17.49 13.19 8.84
C GLY A 90 18.09 13.85 7.60
N ASN A 91 17.36 13.83 6.48
CA ASN A 91 17.76 14.62 5.32
C ASN A 91 17.93 16.08 5.77
N LEU A 92 18.89 16.80 5.18
CA LEU A 92 19.00 18.25 5.41
C LEU A 92 17.61 18.85 5.20
N ARG A 93 17.10 19.59 6.19
CA ARG A 93 15.75 20.15 6.14
C ARG A 93 15.72 21.23 5.06
N GLU A 94 15.31 20.85 3.85
CA GLU A 94 15.17 21.79 2.72
C GLU A 94 14.01 22.78 2.93
N LEU A 95 13.00 22.38 3.73
CA LEU A 95 11.89 23.21 4.18
C LEU A 95 11.97 23.39 5.70
N THR A 96 11.92 24.63 6.16
CA THR A 96 11.89 24.93 7.60
C THR A 96 10.50 24.62 8.19
N ASN A 97 10.40 24.54 9.52
CA ASN A 97 9.08 24.38 10.16
C ASN A 97 8.20 25.62 9.92
N SER A 98 8.78 26.81 9.83
CA SER A 98 8.05 28.05 9.50
C SER A 98 7.45 27.98 8.10
N ASP A 99 8.24 27.50 7.13
CA ASP A 99 7.78 27.30 5.76
C ASP A 99 6.61 26.33 5.71
N VAL A 100 6.74 25.18 6.38
CA VAL A 100 5.69 24.16 6.44
C VAL A 100 4.42 24.72 7.07
N ASN A 101 4.54 25.49 8.15
CA ASN A 101 3.40 26.12 8.80
C ASN A 101 2.77 27.21 7.91
N ALA A 102 3.55 28.01 7.18
CA ALA A 102 3.03 28.99 6.23
C ALA A 102 2.22 28.31 5.12
N ILE A 103 2.73 27.21 4.55
CA ILE A 103 2.01 26.39 3.55
C ILE A 103 0.70 25.86 4.14
N ALA A 104 0.74 25.27 5.33
CA ALA A 104 -0.45 24.70 5.96
C ALA A 104 -1.51 25.77 6.28
N THR A 105 -1.10 26.91 6.83
CA THR A 105 -1.98 28.05 7.12
C THR A 105 -2.59 28.62 5.84
N TYR A 106 -1.81 28.75 4.77
CA TYR A 106 -2.34 29.19 3.48
C TYR A 106 -3.39 28.21 2.95
N ILE A 107 -3.10 26.90 2.93
CA ILE A 107 -4.04 25.87 2.46
C ILE A 107 -5.32 25.87 3.29
N ASP A 108 -5.21 26.04 4.61
CA ASP A 108 -6.37 26.01 5.49
C ASP A 108 -7.34 27.15 5.21
N ASN A 109 -6.80 28.34 4.92
CA ASN A 109 -7.57 29.54 4.63
C ASN A 109 -7.93 29.70 3.14
N ALA A 110 -7.35 28.89 2.24
CA ALA A 110 -7.58 28.98 0.81
C ALA A 110 -9.02 28.57 0.43
N PRO A 111 -9.60 29.13 -0.65
CA PRO A 111 -10.91 28.69 -1.12
C PRO A 111 -10.85 27.25 -1.65
N PHE A 112 -12.00 26.55 -1.61
CA PHE A 112 -12.13 25.14 -1.99
C PHE A 112 -11.40 24.77 -3.29
N LYS A 113 -11.54 25.60 -4.34
CA LYS A 113 -10.97 25.35 -5.66
C LYS A 113 -9.44 25.22 -5.59
N GLU A 114 -8.80 26.06 -4.79
CA GLU A 114 -7.35 26.16 -4.68
C GLU A 114 -6.75 25.04 -3.84
N LYS A 115 -7.46 24.57 -2.80
CA LYS A 115 -7.02 23.42 -1.98
C LYS A 115 -6.75 22.16 -2.81
N GLY A 116 -7.31 22.08 -4.03
CA GLY A 116 -7.09 21.00 -4.99
C GLY A 116 -5.80 21.08 -5.80
N ASP A 117 -5.10 22.22 -5.83
CA ASP A 117 -3.96 22.48 -6.73
C ASP A 117 -2.70 21.69 -6.35
N LEU A 118 -1.63 21.76 -7.13
CA LEU A 118 -0.41 21.01 -6.79
C LEU A 118 0.23 21.57 -5.52
N TRP A 119 0.92 20.70 -4.76
CA TRP A 119 1.64 21.12 -3.56
C TRP A 119 2.68 22.22 -3.84
N VAL A 120 3.29 22.21 -5.03
CA VAL A 120 4.26 23.22 -5.47
C VAL A 120 3.57 24.59 -5.66
N ASP A 121 2.45 24.63 -6.37
CA ASP A 121 1.68 25.87 -6.61
C ASP A 121 1.14 26.47 -5.31
N LEU A 122 0.79 25.62 -4.35
CA LEU A 122 0.32 26.03 -3.02
C LEU A 122 1.47 26.58 -2.17
N ALA A 123 2.67 25.97 -2.27
CA ALA A 123 3.85 26.49 -1.58
C ALA A 123 4.26 27.86 -2.13
N PHE A 124 4.27 28.00 -3.47
CA PHE A 124 4.55 29.27 -4.14
C PHE A 124 3.59 30.38 -3.68
N ARG A 125 2.28 30.12 -3.67
CA ARG A 125 1.26 31.09 -3.21
C ARG A 125 1.31 31.38 -1.72
N ALA A 126 1.81 30.44 -0.91
CA ALA A 126 2.12 30.68 0.50
C ALA A 126 3.38 31.53 0.71
N GLY A 127 4.03 32.00 -0.37
CA GLY A 127 5.28 32.77 -0.31
C GLY A 127 6.51 31.91 -0.02
N VAL A 128 6.37 30.59 -0.07
CA VAL A 128 7.43 29.65 0.28
C VAL A 128 8.10 29.14 -0.99
N ASN A 129 9.24 29.75 -1.31
CA ASN A 129 10.02 29.46 -2.50
C ASN A 129 11.37 28.82 -2.16
N PRO A 130 11.90 27.95 -3.04
CA PRO A 130 13.27 27.48 -2.92
C PRO A 130 14.25 28.67 -2.86
N PRO A 131 15.31 28.61 -2.03
CA PRO A 131 16.34 29.64 -2.00
C PRO A 131 16.98 29.86 -3.39
N PRO A 132 17.45 31.08 -3.70
CA PRO A 132 18.14 31.37 -4.95
C PRO A 132 19.29 30.38 -5.21
N GLY A 133 19.36 29.86 -6.43
CA GLY A 133 20.40 28.89 -6.83
C GLY A 133 20.16 27.44 -6.38
N LYS A 134 19.05 27.15 -5.66
CA LYS A 134 18.64 25.77 -5.36
C LYS A 134 17.62 25.25 -6.37
N LYS A 135 17.61 23.93 -6.55
CA LYS A 135 16.59 23.24 -7.35
C LYS A 135 15.21 23.40 -6.71
N GLU A 136 14.18 23.50 -7.55
CA GLU A 136 12.79 23.48 -7.09
C GLU A 136 12.49 22.25 -6.24
N TRP A 137 11.75 22.46 -5.15
CA TRP A 137 11.29 21.34 -4.34
C TRP A 137 10.29 20.49 -5.10
N THR A 138 10.45 19.19 -4.99
CA THR A 138 9.49 18.28 -5.60
C THR A 138 8.17 18.29 -4.82
N ARG A 139 7.08 17.97 -5.51
CA ARG A 139 5.78 17.70 -4.89
C ARG A 139 5.89 16.74 -3.69
N GLN A 140 6.70 15.69 -3.80
CA GLN A 140 6.85 14.67 -2.76
C GLN A 140 7.51 15.25 -1.51
N THR A 141 8.56 16.06 -1.69
CA THR A 141 9.26 16.74 -0.59
C THR A 141 8.30 17.61 0.22
N ILE A 142 7.54 18.49 -0.45
CA ILE A 142 6.58 19.38 0.22
C ILE A 142 5.49 18.57 0.91
N GLN A 143 4.86 17.63 0.19
CA GLN A 143 3.78 16.81 0.72
C GLN A 143 4.23 16.04 1.97
N GLN A 144 5.39 15.39 1.92
CA GLN A 144 5.92 14.62 3.03
C GLN A 144 6.16 15.51 4.25
N ARG A 145 6.84 16.64 4.07
CA ARG A 145 7.18 17.55 5.17
C ARG A 145 5.95 18.20 5.81
N VAL A 146 4.99 18.64 5.00
CA VAL A 146 3.72 19.17 5.51
C VAL A 146 2.96 18.08 6.25
N THR A 147 2.86 16.88 5.68
CA THR A 147 2.18 15.76 6.33
C THR A 147 2.83 15.37 7.66
N GLU A 148 4.16 15.29 7.71
CA GLU A 148 4.91 14.92 8.91
C GLU A 148 4.73 15.92 10.06
N LEU A 149 4.71 17.22 9.76
CA LEU A 149 4.62 18.25 10.80
C LEU A 149 3.18 18.53 11.24
N THR A 150 2.24 18.56 10.29
CA THR A 150 0.87 19.07 10.55
C THR A 150 -0.20 18.00 10.44
N GLY A 151 0.13 16.82 9.91
CA GLY A 151 -0.84 15.77 9.59
C GLY A 151 -1.70 16.06 8.35
N MET A 152 -1.58 17.25 7.73
CA MET A 152 -2.36 17.63 6.56
C MET A 152 -2.05 16.73 5.36
N LYS A 153 -3.11 16.21 4.72
CA LYS A 153 -3.01 15.28 3.58
C LYS A 153 -4.04 15.63 2.51
N SER A 154 -3.84 15.10 1.31
CA SER A 154 -4.84 15.15 0.24
C SER A 154 -5.96 14.14 0.51
N HIS A 155 -7.19 14.61 0.66
CA HIS A 155 -8.38 13.81 0.89
C HIS A 155 -9.42 14.02 -0.22
N LYS A 156 -10.25 13.01 -0.50
CA LYS A 156 -11.41 13.18 -1.37
C LYS A 156 -12.33 14.25 -0.74
N ALA A 157 -12.69 15.25 -1.53
CA ALA A 157 -13.60 16.33 -1.18
C ALA A 157 -15.08 15.88 -1.21
N ALA A 158 -15.36 14.74 -0.59
CA ALA A 158 -16.69 14.17 -0.52
C ALA A 158 -17.03 13.88 0.94
N ILE A 159 -18.29 14.12 1.29
CA ILE A 159 -18.85 13.59 2.52
C ILE A 159 -18.83 12.08 2.38
N LYS A 160 -18.03 11.41 3.22
CA LYS A 160 -18.36 10.02 3.57
C LYS A 160 -19.07 10.11 4.91
N GLU A 161 -20.18 9.40 5.05
CA GLU A 161 -20.82 9.25 6.35
C GLU A 161 -19.86 8.56 7.32
N ASP A 162 -20.01 8.86 8.60
CA ASP A 162 -19.34 8.08 9.62
C ASP A 162 -20.10 6.76 9.81
N HIS A 163 -19.38 5.70 10.15
CA HIS A 163 -20.05 4.43 10.45
C HIS A 163 -20.71 4.53 11.83
N PRO A 164 -21.95 4.07 12.01
CA PRO A 164 -22.55 3.95 13.34
C PRO A 164 -21.66 3.13 14.28
N GLU A 165 -21.63 3.47 15.57
CA GLU A 165 -20.74 2.84 16.56
C GLU A 165 -20.82 1.30 16.55
N HIS A 166 -22.03 0.74 16.41
CA HIS A 166 -22.22 -0.70 16.37
C HIS A 166 -21.52 -1.37 15.17
N ILE A 167 -21.48 -0.71 14.00
CA ILE A 167 -20.73 -1.17 12.82
C ILE A 167 -19.24 -1.08 13.08
N GLN A 168 -18.76 0.00 13.72
CA GLN A 168 -17.35 0.14 14.08
C GLN A 168 -16.90 -1.00 15.00
N ARG A 169 -17.69 -1.29 16.05
CA ARG A 169 -17.44 -2.41 16.98
C ARG A 169 -17.44 -3.76 16.27
N ALA A 170 -18.40 -4.00 15.37
CA ALA A 170 -18.46 -5.24 14.59
C ALA A 170 -17.21 -5.44 13.73
N ARG A 171 -16.72 -4.38 13.08
CA ARG A 171 -15.48 -4.41 12.28
C ARG A 171 -14.25 -4.73 13.15
N VAL A 172 -14.12 -4.09 14.31
CA VAL A 172 -13.00 -4.37 15.24
C VAL A 172 -13.03 -5.81 15.71
N ARG A 173 -14.21 -6.33 16.12
CA ARG A 173 -14.37 -7.73 16.52
C ARG A 173 -13.98 -8.70 15.41
N TRP A 174 -14.42 -8.42 14.18
CA TRP A 174 -14.04 -9.24 13.02
C TRP A 174 -12.52 -9.22 12.81
N CYS A 175 -11.87 -8.05 12.85
CA CYS A 175 -10.42 -7.96 12.72
C CYS A 175 -9.68 -8.77 13.79
N ILE A 176 -10.11 -8.67 15.06
CA ILE A 176 -9.52 -9.44 16.17
C ILE A 176 -9.66 -10.94 15.90
N ALA A 177 -10.86 -11.41 15.53
CA ALA A 177 -11.09 -12.82 15.23
C ALA A 177 -10.23 -13.31 14.05
N GLN A 178 -10.11 -12.52 13.00
CA GLN A 178 -9.29 -12.87 11.84
C GLN A 178 -7.79 -12.90 12.14
N LEU A 179 -7.30 -12.04 13.03
CA LEU A 179 -5.90 -12.09 13.47
C LEU A 179 -5.58 -13.34 14.29
N VAL A 180 -6.56 -13.94 14.95
CA VAL A 180 -6.41 -15.24 15.63
C VAL A 180 -6.42 -16.39 14.61
N ILE A 181 -7.32 -16.36 13.62
CA ILE A 181 -7.47 -17.43 12.63
C ILE A 181 -6.34 -17.39 11.57
N ARG A 182 -5.89 -16.18 11.20
CA ARG A 182 -4.95 -15.91 10.10
C ARG A 182 -3.86 -14.92 10.56
N PRO A 183 -2.99 -15.31 11.51
CA PRO A 183 -1.99 -14.41 12.11
C PRO A 183 -0.91 -13.97 11.13
N HIS A 184 -0.66 -14.71 10.05
CA HIS A 184 0.41 -14.44 9.10
C HIS A 184 -0.13 -14.20 7.68
N GLY A 185 0.61 -13.42 6.89
CA GLY A 185 0.22 -13.10 5.50
C GLY A 185 0.09 -14.34 4.59
N VAL A 186 0.75 -15.45 4.92
CA VAL A 186 0.63 -16.71 4.18
C VAL A 186 -0.76 -17.34 4.34
N ASP A 187 -1.40 -17.17 5.49
CA ASP A 187 -2.73 -17.72 5.81
C ASP A 187 -3.83 -17.05 4.96
N TRP A 188 -3.56 -15.84 4.46
CA TRP A 188 -4.44 -15.10 3.57
C TRP A 188 -4.32 -15.52 2.10
N ARG A 189 -3.36 -16.37 1.73
CA ARG A 189 -3.15 -16.75 0.31
C ARG A 189 -4.26 -17.62 -0.25
N CYS A 190 -4.99 -18.34 0.61
CA CYS A 190 -6.18 -19.08 0.23
C CYS A 190 -7.43 -18.19 0.09
N VAL A 191 -7.36 -16.91 0.48
CA VAL A 191 -8.53 -16.02 0.45
C VAL A 191 -8.63 -15.32 -0.90
N ILE A 192 -9.82 -15.39 -1.49
CA ILE A 192 -10.21 -14.60 -2.65
C ILE A 192 -11.35 -13.65 -2.25
N TRP A 193 -11.25 -12.40 -2.70
CA TRP A 193 -12.17 -11.31 -2.38
C TRP A 193 -13.03 -10.98 -3.59
N CYS A 194 -14.33 -10.86 -3.38
CA CYS A 194 -15.30 -10.56 -4.42
C CYS A 194 -15.95 -9.21 -4.19
N ASP A 195 -16.19 -8.47 -5.28
CA ASP A 195 -16.94 -7.22 -5.25
C ASP A 195 -17.45 -6.85 -6.65
N GLU A 196 -18.50 -6.02 -6.69
CA GLU A 196 -19.01 -5.39 -7.89
C GLU A 196 -18.27 -4.07 -8.18
N LEU A 197 -17.69 -3.95 -9.36
CA LEU A 197 -17.09 -2.69 -9.82
C LEU A 197 -17.99 -2.05 -10.88
N HIS A 198 -18.38 -0.80 -10.59
CA HIS A 198 -19.19 0.01 -11.49
C HIS A 198 -18.31 1.05 -12.19
N TRP A 199 -18.18 0.92 -13.50
CA TRP A 199 -17.45 1.86 -14.35
C TRP A 199 -18.45 2.79 -15.04
N ALA A 200 -18.13 4.08 -15.09
CA ALA A 200 -18.92 5.06 -15.83
C ALA A 200 -18.01 5.88 -16.74
N THR A 201 -18.42 6.06 -17.99
CA THR A 201 -17.80 7.05 -18.87
C THR A 201 -18.32 8.44 -18.49
N SER A 202 -17.58 9.14 -17.62
CA SER A 202 -17.85 10.54 -17.29
C SER A 202 -16.60 11.25 -16.81
N PRO A 203 -16.51 12.59 -16.90
CA PRO A 203 -15.44 13.35 -16.30
C PRO A 203 -15.30 13.00 -14.81
N ARG A 204 -14.05 12.92 -14.33
CA ARG A 204 -13.80 12.70 -12.90
C ARG A 204 -14.18 13.97 -12.14
N HIS A 205 -15.38 13.99 -11.56
CA HIS A 205 -15.84 15.14 -10.81
C HIS A 205 -15.20 15.23 -9.43
N VAL A 206 -14.92 14.11 -8.76
CA VAL A 206 -14.39 14.12 -7.38
C VAL A 206 -12.97 14.67 -7.35
N LYS A 207 -12.83 15.87 -6.79
CA LYS A 207 -11.57 16.54 -6.48
C LYS A 207 -11.00 16.01 -5.16
N ASN A 208 -9.69 16.07 -5.07
CA ASN A 208 -9.00 15.91 -3.79
C ASN A 208 -8.63 17.31 -3.28
N VAL A 209 -8.90 17.59 -2.01
CA VAL A 209 -8.46 18.82 -1.34
C VAL A 209 -7.45 18.48 -0.26
N LYS A 210 -6.53 19.40 0.02
CA LYS A 210 -5.61 19.28 1.15
C LYS A 210 -6.26 19.92 2.37
N ARG A 211 -6.26 19.20 3.48
CA ARG A 211 -6.84 19.65 4.74
C ARG A 211 -6.20 18.92 5.90
N PHE A 212 -6.30 19.51 7.09
CA PHE A 212 -5.96 18.85 8.34
C PHE A 212 -6.82 17.59 8.56
N PRO A 213 -6.32 16.62 9.34
CA PRO A 213 -7.11 15.47 9.75
C PRO A 213 -8.23 15.88 10.73
N GLY A 214 -9.09 14.93 11.08
CA GLY A 214 -10.19 15.13 12.03
C GLY A 214 -11.55 15.33 11.37
N THR A 215 -12.59 15.11 12.17
CA THR A 215 -14.00 15.25 11.77
C THR A 215 -14.33 16.69 11.38
N ASP A 216 -13.85 17.67 12.16
CA ASP A 216 -14.19 19.08 11.97
C ASP A 216 -13.69 19.58 10.61
N ASN A 217 -12.44 19.28 10.27
CA ASN A 217 -11.87 19.60 8.96
C ASN A 217 -12.50 18.79 7.83
N ARG A 218 -12.90 17.54 8.08
CA ARG A 218 -13.55 16.69 7.07
C ARG A 218 -14.91 17.23 6.65
N TYR A 219 -15.66 17.80 7.58
CA TYR A 219 -17.03 18.29 7.35
C TYR A 219 -17.12 19.81 7.16
N ARG A 220 -15.99 20.53 7.22
CA ARG A 220 -15.93 21.96 6.89
C ARG A 220 -16.42 22.20 5.46
N GLU A 221 -17.29 23.20 5.29
CA GLU A 221 -17.99 23.48 4.03
C GLU A 221 -17.01 23.71 2.86
N ASP A 222 -15.94 24.45 3.12
CA ASP A 222 -14.84 24.75 2.19
C ASP A 222 -13.93 23.54 1.85
N ASN A 223 -14.23 22.35 2.39
CA ASN A 223 -13.55 21.09 2.11
C ASN A 223 -14.45 20.05 1.41
N ILE A 224 -15.71 20.41 1.13
CA ILE A 224 -16.71 19.54 0.51
C ILE A 224 -17.06 20.06 -0.89
N GLN A 225 -16.99 19.19 -1.89
CA GLN A 225 -17.30 19.56 -3.27
C GLN A 225 -18.80 19.51 -3.58
N TYR A 226 -19.48 18.46 -3.11
CA TYR A 226 -20.91 18.23 -3.30
C TYR A 226 -21.44 17.50 -2.07
N GLN A 227 -22.67 17.82 -1.68
CA GLN A 227 -23.45 16.93 -0.82
C GLN A 227 -23.79 15.64 -1.59
N LYS A 228 -24.01 14.53 -0.87
CA LYS A 228 -24.09 13.15 -1.39
C LYS A 228 -24.99 12.99 -2.63
N ASP A 229 -26.00 13.85 -2.77
CA ASP A 229 -27.03 13.78 -3.80
C ASP A 229 -27.02 14.95 -4.81
N ALA A 230 -26.08 15.90 -4.69
CA ALA A 230 -26.04 17.12 -5.51
C ALA A 230 -25.11 17.00 -6.75
N ARG A 231 -24.90 15.79 -7.28
CA ARG A 231 -24.03 15.60 -8.46
C ARG A 231 -24.70 16.22 -9.70
N LYS A 232 -24.16 17.34 -10.17
CA LYS A 232 -24.52 17.94 -11.47
C LYS A 232 -24.23 16.92 -12.58
N ASP A 233 -25.25 16.66 -13.40
CA ASP A 233 -25.32 15.75 -14.54
C ASP A 233 -25.39 14.23 -14.30
N PRO A 234 -26.62 13.69 -14.28
CA PRO A 234 -26.89 12.30 -14.67
C PRO A 234 -26.92 12.08 -16.20
N VAL A 235 -26.67 13.12 -17.02
CA VAL A 235 -26.82 13.03 -18.49
C VAL A 235 -25.95 11.89 -19.06
N LYS A 236 -26.65 10.82 -19.49
CA LYS A 236 -26.17 9.66 -20.26
C LYS A 236 -24.82 9.07 -19.83
N LYS A 237 -24.62 8.83 -18.54
CA LYS A 237 -23.51 7.95 -18.11
C LYS A 237 -23.76 6.55 -18.68
N LYS A 238 -22.90 6.11 -19.60
CA LYS A 238 -22.84 4.69 -19.96
C LYS A 238 -22.13 3.98 -18.83
N TRP A 239 -22.84 3.06 -18.21
CA TRP A 239 -22.32 2.23 -17.15
C TRP A 239 -21.87 0.89 -17.71
N PHE A 240 -20.81 0.36 -17.13
CA PHE A 240 -20.29 -0.97 -17.39
C PHE A 240 -20.01 -1.62 -16.04
N TYR A 241 -20.61 -2.78 -15.81
CA TYR A 241 -20.54 -3.46 -14.53
C TYR A 241 -19.74 -4.75 -14.69
N ILE A 242 -18.83 -4.97 -13.75
CA ILE A 242 -18.06 -6.21 -13.68
C ILE A 242 -18.15 -6.76 -12.27
N PHE A 243 -18.35 -8.07 -12.19
CA PHE A 243 -18.12 -8.81 -10.96
C PHE A 243 -16.66 -9.24 -10.96
N THR A 244 -15.94 -8.95 -9.89
CA THR A 244 -14.50 -9.19 -9.81
C THR A 244 -14.14 -10.04 -8.63
N VAL A 245 -13.12 -10.88 -8.81
CA VAL A 245 -12.58 -11.77 -7.79
C VAL A 245 -11.06 -11.69 -7.81
N ILE A 246 -10.44 -11.35 -6.68
CA ILE A 246 -9.00 -11.11 -6.57
C ILE A 246 -8.44 -11.82 -5.35
N GLY A 247 -7.31 -12.50 -5.50
CA GLY A 247 -6.55 -13.10 -4.41
C GLY A 247 -5.08 -13.25 -4.74
N TYR A 248 -4.34 -13.97 -3.90
CA TYR A 248 -2.91 -14.21 -4.14
C TYR A 248 -2.71 -15.08 -5.40
N ASN A 249 -2.00 -14.55 -6.40
CA ASN A 249 -1.81 -15.19 -7.71
C ASN A 249 -3.12 -15.60 -8.42
N PHE A 250 -4.23 -14.92 -8.12
CA PHE A 250 -5.52 -15.17 -8.73
C PHE A 250 -6.24 -13.86 -9.04
N ALA A 251 -6.75 -13.73 -10.26
CA ALA A 251 -7.63 -12.64 -10.65
C ALA A 251 -8.61 -13.17 -11.69
N TRP A 252 -9.88 -12.85 -11.50
CA TRP A 252 -10.96 -13.24 -12.39
C TRP A 252 -12.03 -12.15 -12.41
N CYS A 253 -12.69 -11.96 -13.55
CA CYS A 253 -13.82 -11.04 -13.65
C CYS A 253 -14.77 -11.47 -14.76
N ILE A 254 -16.03 -11.06 -14.63
CA ILE A 254 -17.05 -11.24 -15.65
C ILE A 254 -17.92 -9.97 -15.74
N PRO A 255 -18.20 -9.47 -16.95
CA PRO A 255 -19.20 -8.42 -17.11
C PRO A 255 -20.60 -8.97 -16.81
N TYR A 256 -21.47 -8.14 -16.24
CA TYR A 256 -22.87 -8.51 -16.03
C TYR A 256 -23.81 -7.38 -16.43
N ASP A 257 -25.05 -7.76 -16.75
CA ASP A 257 -26.16 -6.81 -16.92
C ASP A 257 -27.00 -6.79 -15.64
N ALA A 258 -27.00 -5.65 -14.96
CA ALA A 258 -27.78 -5.44 -13.74
C ALA A 258 -29.29 -5.42 -14.01
N GLY A 259 -29.72 -5.12 -15.26
CA GLY A 259 -31.12 -4.96 -15.64
C GLY A 259 -31.82 -3.78 -14.93
N ASN A 260 -31.06 -2.88 -14.31
CA ASN A 260 -31.56 -1.76 -13.54
C ASN A 260 -30.68 -0.50 -13.69
N SER A 261 -31.20 0.64 -13.27
CA SER A 261 -30.53 1.94 -13.39
C SER A 261 -29.47 2.20 -12.31
N ASN A 262 -29.49 1.46 -11.20
CA ASN A 262 -28.55 1.65 -10.09
C ASN A 262 -27.29 0.76 -10.19
N GLY A 263 -27.28 -0.19 -11.14
CA GLY A 263 -26.16 -1.10 -11.39
C GLY A 263 -26.02 -2.24 -10.40
N LYS A 264 -26.89 -2.33 -9.39
CA LYS A 264 -26.81 -3.35 -8.35
C LYS A 264 -27.12 -4.71 -8.94
N ILE A 265 -26.27 -5.68 -8.64
CA ILE A 265 -26.55 -7.07 -8.99
C ILE A 265 -27.76 -7.54 -8.18
N ASN A 266 -28.68 -8.27 -8.83
CA ASN A 266 -29.79 -8.94 -8.15
C ASN A 266 -29.51 -10.45 -8.10
N ALA A 267 -30.25 -11.18 -7.27
CA ALA A 267 -30.03 -12.62 -7.10
C ALA A 267 -30.09 -13.41 -8.42
N ARG A 268 -30.98 -13.05 -9.34
CA ARG A 268 -31.10 -13.71 -10.65
C ARG A 268 -29.86 -13.50 -11.50
N THR A 269 -29.34 -12.28 -11.58
CA THR A 269 -28.09 -11.97 -12.29
C THR A 269 -26.90 -12.65 -11.60
N PHE A 270 -26.86 -12.67 -10.26
CA PHE A 270 -25.78 -13.33 -9.53
C PHE A 270 -25.75 -14.85 -9.78
N LEU A 271 -26.92 -15.49 -9.88
CA LEU A 271 -27.04 -16.90 -10.27
C LEU A 271 -26.48 -17.19 -11.67
N THR A 272 -26.38 -16.20 -12.57
CA THR A 272 -25.69 -16.38 -13.86
C THR A 272 -24.18 -16.23 -13.76
N VAL A 273 -23.67 -15.51 -12.74
CA VAL A 273 -22.23 -15.33 -12.48
C VAL A 273 -21.64 -16.57 -11.82
N LEU A 274 -22.37 -17.16 -10.86
CA LEU A 274 -21.90 -18.24 -9.99
C LEU A 274 -21.33 -19.48 -10.72
N PRO A 275 -21.93 -20.00 -11.81
CA PRO A 275 -21.36 -21.12 -12.55
C PRO A 275 -19.96 -20.82 -13.09
N HIS A 276 -19.77 -19.63 -13.67
CA HIS A 276 -18.47 -19.24 -14.22
C HIS A 276 -17.42 -19.02 -13.13
N LEU A 277 -17.83 -18.49 -11.97
CA LEU A 277 -16.95 -18.35 -10.82
C LEU A 277 -16.53 -19.73 -10.29
N ARG A 278 -17.48 -20.66 -10.15
CA ARG A 278 -17.23 -22.04 -9.71
C ARG A 278 -16.17 -22.70 -10.59
N ASP A 279 -16.34 -22.64 -11.91
CA ASP A 279 -15.42 -23.24 -12.85
C ASP A 279 -14.01 -22.63 -12.74
N ALA A 280 -13.92 -21.32 -12.48
CA ALA A 280 -12.65 -20.63 -12.29
C ALA A 280 -11.91 -21.01 -11.00
N ILE A 281 -12.64 -21.44 -9.96
CA ILE A 281 -12.06 -21.82 -8.66
C ILE A 281 -12.01 -23.34 -8.42
N LEU A 282 -12.61 -24.14 -9.32
CA LEU A 282 -12.70 -25.59 -9.18
C LEU A 282 -11.30 -26.22 -9.02
N GLY A 283 -11.18 -27.12 -8.04
CA GLY A 283 -9.93 -27.80 -7.73
C GLY A 283 -8.89 -26.95 -6.99
N LYS A 284 -9.24 -25.73 -6.57
CA LYS A 284 -8.38 -24.88 -5.72
C LYS A 284 -8.92 -24.87 -4.29
N GLU A 285 -8.02 -24.95 -3.33
CA GLU A 285 -8.34 -24.78 -1.91
C GLU A 285 -8.40 -23.28 -1.58
N LEU A 286 -9.55 -22.66 -1.89
CA LEU A 286 -9.78 -21.23 -1.73
C LEU A 286 -11.00 -20.95 -0.83
N ILE A 287 -10.94 -19.83 -0.12
CA ILE A 287 -12.02 -19.31 0.70
C ILE A 287 -12.58 -18.06 0.03
N LEU A 288 -13.86 -18.09 -0.29
CA LEU A 288 -14.58 -17.00 -0.93
C LEU A 288 -15.04 -15.97 0.11
N TYR A 289 -14.55 -14.74 0.02
CA TYR A 289 -15.05 -13.62 0.79
C TYR A 289 -15.89 -12.70 -0.08
N ILE A 290 -17.19 -12.67 0.18
CA ILE A 290 -18.17 -11.80 -0.45
C ILE A 290 -18.85 -10.93 0.61
N ASP A 291 -19.34 -9.76 0.21
CA ASP A 291 -20.06 -8.88 1.13
C ASP A 291 -21.46 -9.44 1.51
N CYS A 292 -22.14 -8.76 2.42
CA CYS A 292 -23.45 -9.18 2.93
C CYS A 292 -24.63 -8.54 2.18
N ASP A 293 -24.50 -8.20 0.89
CA ASP A 293 -25.62 -7.69 0.10
C ASP A 293 -26.80 -8.68 0.08
N SER A 294 -28.03 -8.18 -0.09
CA SER A 294 -29.22 -9.02 -0.08
C SER A 294 -29.24 -10.04 -1.22
N ALA A 295 -28.63 -9.74 -2.38
CA ALA A 295 -28.52 -10.68 -3.48
C ALA A 295 -27.69 -11.92 -3.11
N HIS A 296 -26.58 -11.73 -2.39
CA HIS A 296 -25.66 -12.80 -1.98
C HIS A 296 -26.25 -13.74 -0.92
N LYS A 297 -27.25 -13.27 -0.18
CA LYS A 297 -27.94 -14.02 0.88
C LYS A 297 -29.31 -14.55 0.45
N ALA A 298 -29.67 -14.41 -0.82
CA ALA A 298 -30.94 -14.93 -1.31
C ALA A 298 -30.99 -16.46 -1.15
N GLY A 299 -32.14 -17.01 -0.77
CA GLY A 299 -32.26 -18.45 -0.48
C GLY A 299 -31.83 -19.35 -1.64
N ASP A 300 -32.18 -18.97 -2.87
CA ASP A 300 -31.77 -19.72 -4.07
C ASP A 300 -30.27 -19.64 -4.35
N VAL A 301 -29.63 -18.51 -4.03
CA VAL A 301 -28.17 -18.33 -4.13
C VAL A 301 -27.46 -19.23 -3.12
N LEU A 302 -27.86 -19.19 -1.85
CA LEU A 302 -27.29 -20.03 -0.81
C LEU A 302 -27.49 -21.52 -1.10
N LYS A 303 -28.69 -21.91 -1.57
CA LYS A 303 -28.98 -23.29 -1.98
C LYS A 303 -28.12 -23.72 -3.16
N TRP A 304 -27.88 -22.84 -4.13
CA TRP A 304 -27.00 -23.12 -5.25
C TRP A 304 -25.55 -23.29 -4.80
N MET A 305 -25.03 -22.39 -3.95
CA MET A 305 -23.66 -22.44 -3.44
C MET A 305 -23.41 -23.71 -2.63
N GLY A 306 -24.31 -24.06 -1.71
CA GLY A 306 -24.21 -25.30 -0.93
C GLY A 306 -24.27 -26.57 -1.79
N LYS A 307 -25.13 -26.60 -2.83
CA LYS A 307 -25.18 -27.73 -3.77
C LYS A 307 -23.88 -27.90 -4.58
N ASN A 308 -23.11 -26.82 -4.75
CA ASN A 308 -21.94 -26.79 -5.61
C ASN A 308 -20.60 -26.71 -4.84
N GLY A 309 -20.63 -26.80 -3.51
CA GLY A 309 -19.43 -26.77 -2.65
C GLY A 309 -18.73 -25.41 -2.65
N MET A 310 -19.52 -24.32 -2.58
CA MET A 310 -19.03 -22.94 -2.54
C MET A 310 -19.50 -22.18 -1.28
N ASP A 311 -19.92 -22.90 -0.25
CA ASP A 311 -20.37 -22.36 1.03
C ASP A 311 -19.22 -21.86 1.93
#